data_AF-A0A2H0GWC4-F1
#
_entry.id   AF-A0A2H0GWC4-F1
#
_cell.length_a   1.000
_cell.length_b   1.000
_cell.length_c   1.000
_cell.angle_alpha   90.00
_cell.angle_beta   90.00
_cell.angle_gamma   90.00
#
_symmetry.space_group_name_H-M   'P 1'
#
loop_
_entity.id
_entity.type
_entity.pdbx_description
1 polymer ?
#
loop_
_entity_poly.entity_id
_entity_poly.type
_entity_poly.pdbx_seq_one_letter_code
_entity_poly.pdbx_strand_id
1 'polypeptide(L)'
;MMNLKFQIKKRRINSWEREGQISKLVQALENERYDIKMLVVRALGDSRDKSVLPALFAHLNDYTYEFRLEVEKALLKLDPSSATIQQIKTLNEESVKANREKPANHTIEEIDKQLYSFKGRFNGNIQLTKMIKEMLKKPMRW
;
A
#
# COMPACT_ATOMS: atom_id res chain seq x y z
N MET A 1 -0.91 22.32 16.21
CA MET A 1 -0.26 22.11 14.89
C MET A 1 -1.07 21.10 14.10
N MET A 2 -1.66 21.49 12.96
CA MET A 2 -2.42 20.57 12.10
C MET A 2 -1.46 19.61 11.39
N ASN A 3 -1.70 18.30 11.54
CA ASN A 3 -0.87 17.26 10.97
C ASN A 3 -0.98 17.28 9.43
N LEU A 4 0.10 17.65 8.75
CA LEU A 4 0.17 17.77 7.28
C LEU A 4 -0.19 16.46 6.56
N LYS A 5 -0.09 15.31 7.24
CA LYS A 5 -0.46 13.98 6.73
C LYS A 5 -1.92 13.89 6.27
N PHE A 6 -2.84 14.70 6.79
CA PHE A 6 -4.26 14.62 6.42
C PHE A 6 -4.69 15.61 5.32
N GLN A 7 -3.87 16.61 4.98
CA GLN A 7 -4.28 17.76 4.15
C GLN A 7 -3.76 17.71 2.70
N ILE A 8 -3.00 16.68 2.32
CA ILE A 8 -2.41 16.59 0.97
C ILE A 8 -3.53 16.34 -0.05
N LYS A 9 -3.76 17.34 -0.91
CA LYS A 9 -4.73 17.25 -2.01
C LYS A 9 -4.05 16.69 -3.26
N LYS A 10 -4.78 15.96 -4.11
CA LYS A 10 -4.28 15.42 -5.40
C LYS A 10 -3.55 16.48 -6.25
N ARG A 11 -4.12 17.68 -6.37
CA ARG A 11 -3.50 18.81 -7.09
C ARG A 11 -2.08 19.16 -6.62
N ARG A 12 -1.79 18.92 -5.34
CA ARG A 12 -0.49 19.20 -4.74
C ARG A 12 0.54 18.15 -5.17
N ILE A 13 0.16 16.87 -5.22
CA ILE A 13 1.03 15.79 -5.73
C ILE A 13 1.44 16.09 -7.17
N ASN A 14 0.48 16.43 -8.04
CA ASN A 14 0.76 16.74 -9.43
C ASN A 14 1.65 18.00 -9.61
N SER A 15 1.64 18.93 -8.65
CA SER A 15 2.56 20.09 -8.68
C SER A 15 3.97 19.65 -8.28
N TRP A 16 4.11 18.87 -7.21
CA TRP A 16 5.40 18.32 -6.80
C TRP A 16 6.05 17.41 -7.85
N GLU A 17 5.27 16.59 -8.53
CA GLU A 17 5.73 15.78 -9.66
C GLU A 17 6.34 16.65 -10.78
N ARG A 18 5.59 17.66 -11.24
CA ARG A 18 6.05 18.58 -12.30
C ARG A 18 7.26 19.42 -11.88
N GLU A 19 7.34 19.76 -10.59
CA GLU A 19 8.43 20.55 -10.01
C GLU A 19 9.65 19.68 -9.60
N GLY A 20 9.60 18.37 -9.79
CA GLY A 20 10.69 17.45 -9.40
C GLY A 20 10.94 17.43 -7.88
N GLN A 21 9.91 17.66 -7.06
CA GLN A 21 10.02 17.75 -5.60
C GLN A 21 10.03 16.37 -4.94
N ILE A 22 11.06 15.57 -5.26
CA ILE A 22 11.17 14.15 -4.87
C ILE A 22 11.07 13.93 -3.37
N SER A 23 11.76 14.74 -2.56
CA SER A 23 11.71 14.60 -1.10
C SER A 23 10.30 14.80 -0.53
N LYS A 24 9.49 15.67 -1.14
CA LYS A 24 8.09 15.87 -0.71
C LYS A 24 7.20 14.71 -1.11
N LEU A 25 7.45 14.13 -2.29
CA LEU A 25 6.75 12.92 -2.73
C LEU A 25 7.09 11.73 -1.83
N VAL A 26 8.37 11.52 -1.50
CA VAL A 26 8.79 10.46 -0.56
C VAL A 26 8.11 10.62 0.80
N GLN A 27 8.07 11.83 1.36
CA GLN A 27 7.34 12.09 2.62
C GLN A 27 5.83 11.83 2.51
N ALA A 28 5.25 11.98 1.31
CA ALA A 28 3.84 11.77 1.08
C ALA A 28 3.46 10.27 0.95
N LEU A 29 4.41 9.34 0.90
CA LEU A 29 4.15 7.91 1.01
C LEU A 29 3.54 7.55 2.38
N GLU A 30 3.88 8.31 3.42
CA GLU A 30 3.34 8.17 4.79
C GLU A 30 1.90 8.71 4.95
N ASN A 31 1.25 9.10 3.86
CA ASN A 31 -0.12 9.60 3.92
C ASN A 31 -1.08 8.46 4.24
N GLU A 32 -2.06 8.65 5.13
CA GLU A 32 -3.01 7.59 5.46
C GLU A 32 -3.96 7.28 4.29
N ARG A 33 -4.26 8.27 3.46
CA ARG A 33 -5.20 8.12 2.34
C ARG A 33 -4.60 7.32 1.20
N TYR A 34 -5.25 6.20 0.90
CA TYR A 34 -4.89 5.31 -0.19
C TYR A 34 -4.80 6.01 -1.55
N ASP A 35 -5.76 6.88 -1.87
CA ASP A 35 -5.80 7.58 -3.15
C ASP A 35 -4.63 8.55 -3.34
N ILE A 36 -4.13 9.14 -2.25
CA ILE A 36 -2.95 10.01 -2.28
C ILE A 36 -1.69 9.17 -2.43
N LYS A 37 -1.52 8.12 -1.62
CA LYS A 37 -0.36 7.22 -1.74
C LYS A 37 -0.23 6.65 -3.15
N MET A 38 -1.34 6.31 -3.81
CA MET A 38 -1.27 5.82 -5.19
C MET A 38 -0.79 6.82 -6.21
N LEU A 39 -1.18 8.09 -6.07
CA LEU A 39 -0.64 9.15 -6.92
C LEU A 39 0.84 9.37 -6.63
N VAL A 40 1.26 9.28 -5.37
CA VAL A 40 2.65 9.45 -4.97
C VAL A 40 3.54 8.36 -5.56
N VAL A 41 3.17 7.08 -5.43
CA VAL A 41 3.95 5.96 -5.99
C VAL A 41 4.09 6.10 -7.50
N ARG A 42 3.03 6.49 -8.21
CA ARG A 42 3.08 6.77 -9.65
C ARG A 42 4.05 7.89 -10.00
N ALA A 43 3.92 9.04 -9.33
CA ALA A 43 4.80 10.18 -9.54
C ALA A 43 6.28 9.82 -9.26
N LEU A 44 6.54 9.02 -8.22
CA LEU A 44 7.88 8.53 -7.88
C LEU A 44 8.40 7.55 -8.94
N GLY A 45 7.59 6.62 -9.45
CA GLY A 45 7.99 5.72 -10.54
C GLY A 45 8.29 6.47 -11.84
N ASP A 46 7.60 7.59 -12.07
CA ASP A 46 7.79 8.45 -13.23
C ASP A 46 9.01 9.39 -13.08
N SER A 47 9.54 9.52 -11.86
CA SER A 47 10.53 10.55 -11.51
C SER A 47 11.93 10.37 -12.10
N ARG A 48 12.25 9.25 -12.78
CA ARG A 48 13.61 8.87 -13.26
C ARG A 48 14.71 8.89 -12.19
N ASP A 49 14.38 9.20 -10.93
CA ASP A 49 15.31 9.36 -9.83
C ASP A 49 15.41 8.05 -9.05
N LYS A 50 16.51 7.32 -9.26
CA LYS A 50 16.76 6.04 -8.57
C LYS A 50 16.96 6.19 -7.06
N SER A 51 17.16 7.40 -6.53
CA SER A 51 17.30 7.62 -5.08
C SER A 51 16.03 7.26 -4.29
N VAL A 52 14.88 7.13 -4.97
CA VAL A 52 13.60 6.78 -4.36
C VAL A 52 13.39 5.27 -4.18
N LEU A 53 14.25 4.43 -4.77
CA LEU A 53 14.13 2.96 -4.70
C LEU A 53 14.01 2.44 -3.26
N PRO A 54 14.84 2.88 -2.28
CA PRO A 54 14.70 2.40 -0.90
C PRO A 54 13.33 2.72 -0.28
N ALA A 55 12.79 3.89 -0.57
CA ALA A 55 11.48 4.31 -0.06
C ALA A 55 10.34 3.47 -0.65
N LEU A 56 10.42 3.13 -1.95
CA LEU A 56 9.45 2.25 -2.60
C LEU A 56 9.56 0.80 -2.12
N PHE A 57 10.77 0.26 -1.94
CA PHE A 57 10.96 -1.08 -1.38
C PHE A 57 10.37 -1.23 0.02
N ALA A 58 10.51 -0.21 0.88
CA ALA A 58 9.91 -0.21 2.21
C ALA A 58 8.38 -0.35 2.19
N HIS A 59 7.73 0.12 1.12
CA HIS A 59 6.26 0.13 0.98
C HIS A 59 5.72 -1.03 0.11
N LEU A 60 6.58 -1.94 -0.37
CA LEU A 60 6.19 -3.04 -1.26
C LEU A 60 5.11 -3.94 -0.64
N ASN A 61 5.14 -4.12 0.68
CA ASN A 61 4.30 -5.10 1.39
C ASN A 61 3.17 -4.50 2.25
N ASP A 62 3.03 -3.17 2.31
CA ASP A 62 2.22 -2.50 3.35
C ASP A 62 0.69 -2.54 3.14
N TYR A 63 0.22 -2.76 1.91
CA TYR A 63 -1.17 -2.52 1.54
C TYR A 63 -1.78 -3.63 0.66
N THR A 64 -2.84 -3.28 -0.07
CA THR A 64 -3.60 -4.17 -0.94
C THR A 64 -2.76 -4.68 -2.10
N TYR A 65 -3.24 -5.74 -2.75
CA TYR A 65 -2.63 -6.29 -3.94
C TYR A 65 -2.43 -5.24 -5.04
N GLU A 66 -3.40 -4.34 -5.24
CA GLU A 66 -3.31 -3.27 -6.24
C GLU A 66 -2.20 -2.27 -5.93
N PHE A 67 -2.04 -1.88 -4.67
CA PHE A 67 -0.99 -0.97 -4.26
C PHE A 67 0.39 -1.59 -4.46
N ARG A 68 0.56 -2.84 -4.04
CA ARG A 68 1.78 -3.63 -4.25
C ARG A 68 2.17 -3.68 -5.72
N LEU A 69 1.22 -4.05 -6.59
CA LEU A 69 1.46 -4.12 -8.04
C LEU A 69 1.94 -2.77 -8.60
N GLU A 70 1.39 -1.67 -8.11
CA GLU A 70 1.79 -0.33 -8.55
C GLU A 70 3.19 0.05 -8.05
N VAL A 71 3.55 -0.34 -6.81
CA VAL A 71 4.91 -0.17 -6.27
C VAL A 71 5.91 -0.99 -7.07
N GLU A 72 5.59 -2.24 -7.41
CA GLU A 72 6.43 -3.10 -8.27
C GLU A 72 6.65 -2.46 -9.64
N LYS A 73 5.58 -1.96 -10.27
CA LYS A 73 5.70 -1.25 -11.56
C LYS A 73 6.59 -0.02 -11.45
N ALA A 74 6.45 0.78 -10.38
CA ALA A 74 7.28 1.95 -10.15
C ALA A 74 8.76 1.58 -9.98
N LEU A 75 9.06 0.56 -9.17
CA LEU A 75 10.40 0.03 -8.97
C LEU A 75 11.03 -0.43 -10.30
N LEU A 76 10.30 -1.23 -11.09
CA LEU A 76 10.79 -1.73 -12.39
C LEU A 76 10.93 -0.64 -13.45
N LYS A 77 10.10 0.41 -13.39
CA LYS A 77 10.22 1.58 -14.27
C LYS A 77 11.48 2.38 -13.96
N LEU A 78 11.83 2.50 -12.69
CA LEU A 78 13.05 3.19 -12.23
C LEU A 78 14.30 2.34 -12.50
N ASP A 79 14.23 1.04 -12.25
CA ASP A 79 15.36 0.13 -12.45
C ASP A 79 14.89 -1.30 -12.84
N PRO A 80 14.88 -1.63 -14.15
CA PRO A 80 14.47 -2.97 -14.61
C PRO A 80 15.60 -4.01 -14.48
N SER A 81 16.57 -3.79 -13.59
CA SER A 81 17.72 -4.68 -13.44
C SER A 81 17.30 -6.02 -12.82
N SER A 82 18.08 -7.07 -13.11
CA SER A 82 17.87 -8.38 -12.48
C SER A 82 17.98 -8.30 -10.96
N ALA A 83 18.83 -7.43 -10.43
CA ALA A 83 18.97 -7.20 -8.99
C ALA A 83 17.67 -6.68 -8.37
N THR A 84 17.05 -5.67 -8.98
CA THR A 84 15.75 -5.13 -8.53
C THR A 84 14.64 -6.17 -8.62
N ILE A 85 14.59 -6.95 -9.70
CA ILE A 85 13.62 -8.03 -9.86
C ILE A 85 13.78 -9.09 -8.76
N GLN A 86 15.02 -9.49 -8.44
CA GLN A 86 15.27 -10.46 -7.39
C GLN A 86 14.87 -9.92 -6.02
N GLN A 87 15.18 -8.65 -5.72
CA GLN A 87 14.80 -8.04 -4.46
C GLN A 87 13.28 -7.96 -4.27
N ILE A 88 12.52 -7.61 -5.32
CA ILE A 88 11.05 -7.65 -5.29
C ILE A 88 10.55 -9.06 -4.95
N LYS A 89 11.11 -10.09 -5.58
CA LYS A 89 10.72 -11.49 -5.31
C LYS A 89 11.01 -11.89 -3.86
N THR A 90 12.22 -11.64 -3.37
CA THR A 90 12.63 -11.98 -2.01
C THR A 90 11.72 -11.33 -0.97
N LEU A 91 11.47 -10.02 -1.09
CA LEU A 91 10.61 -9.29 -0.14
C LEU A 91 9.16 -9.75 -0.18
N ASN A 92 8.65 -10.13 -1.36
CA ASN A 92 7.32 -10.71 -1.48
C ASN A 92 7.24 -12.10 -0.81
N GLU A 93 8.22 -12.97 -1.04
CA GLU A 93 8.28 -14.30 -0.41
C GLU A 93 8.38 -14.23 1.11
N GLU A 94 9.18 -13.33 1.65
CA GLU A 94 9.28 -13.06 3.09
C GLU A 94 7.94 -12.62 3.67
N SER A 95 7.22 -11.73 2.98
CA SER A 95 5.89 -11.29 3.42
C SER A 95 4.87 -12.43 3.45
N VAL A 96 4.93 -13.34 2.48
CA VAL A 96 4.04 -14.50 2.42
C VAL A 96 4.33 -15.46 3.55
N LYS A 97 5.61 -15.72 3.87
CA LYS A 97 6.00 -16.55 5.00
C LYS A 97 5.53 -15.95 6.32
N ALA A 98 5.80 -14.65 6.55
CA ALA A 98 5.36 -13.94 7.74
C ALA A 98 3.83 -13.99 7.92
N ASN A 99 3.05 -13.93 6.83
CA ASN A 99 1.60 -14.03 6.88
C ASN A 99 1.07 -15.44 7.16
N ARG A 100 1.81 -16.49 6.81
CA ARG A 100 1.45 -17.89 7.13
C ARG A 100 1.67 -18.23 8.60
N GLU A 101 2.57 -17.51 9.28
CA GLU A 101 2.91 -17.73 10.68
C GLU A 101 2.02 -16.92 11.64
N LYS A 102 1.27 -15.94 11.13
CA LYS A 102 0.35 -15.12 11.94
C LYS A 102 -0.91 -15.92 12.34
N PRO A 103 -1.32 -15.86 13.63
CA PRO A 103 -2.54 -16.52 14.08
C PRO A 103 -3.80 -15.89 13.45
N ALA A 104 -4.84 -16.69 13.25
CA ALA A 104 -6.07 -16.31 12.54
C ALA A 104 -6.77 -15.02 13.03
N ASN A 105 -6.51 -14.58 14.27
CA ASN A 105 -7.05 -13.34 14.82
C ASN A 105 -6.39 -12.08 14.23
N HIS A 106 -5.08 -12.15 13.92
CA HIS A 106 -4.34 -11.05 13.30
C HIS A 106 -4.81 -10.82 11.85
N THR A 107 -5.17 -11.89 11.14
CA THR A 107 -5.76 -11.80 9.80
C THR A 107 -7.13 -11.11 9.77
N ILE A 108 -7.93 -11.16 10.84
CA ILE A 108 -9.25 -10.50 10.88
C ILE A 108 -9.10 -8.99 10.97
N GLU A 109 -8.14 -8.50 11.76
CA GLU A 109 -7.84 -7.06 11.88
C GLU A 109 -7.21 -6.50 10.60
N GLU A 110 -6.36 -7.27 9.92
CA GLU A 110 -5.80 -6.92 8.62
C GLU A 110 -6.86 -6.90 7.51
N ILE A 111 -7.80 -7.85 7.51
CA ILE A 111 -8.98 -7.81 6.64
C ILE A 111 -9.82 -6.56 6.92
N ASP A 112 -10.04 -6.19 8.18
CA ASP A 112 -10.78 -4.97 8.54
C ASP A 112 -10.07 -3.71 8.01
N LYS A 113 -8.75 -3.61 8.18
CA LYS A 113 -7.93 -2.51 7.65
C LYS A 113 -7.97 -2.44 6.11
N GLN A 114 -7.97 -3.59 5.42
CA GLN A 114 -8.14 -3.67 3.97
C GLN A 114 -9.56 -3.27 3.53
N LEU A 115 -10.59 -3.59 4.31
CA LEU A 115 -11.97 -3.17 4.03
C LEU A 115 -12.17 -1.66 4.24
N TYR A 116 -11.52 -1.05 5.24
CA TYR A 116 -11.55 0.40 5.45
C TYR A 116 -10.93 1.20 4.29
N SER A 117 -9.90 0.67 3.60
CA SER A 117 -9.32 1.32 2.42
C SER A 117 -10.17 1.15 1.15
N PHE A 118 -11.02 0.11 1.11
CA PHE A 118 -11.94 -0.18 0.00
C PHE A 118 -13.27 0.61 0.07
N LYS A 119 -13.62 1.15 1.25
CA LYS A 119 -14.87 1.90 1.54
C LYS A 119 -15.13 3.10 0.62
N GLY A 120 -14.12 3.57 -0.12
CA GLY A 120 -14.27 4.61 -1.15
C GLY A 120 -15.04 4.19 -2.42
N ARG A 121 -15.36 2.89 -2.61
CA ARG A 121 -16.11 2.38 -3.78
C ARG A 121 -17.47 1.76 -3.46
N PHE A 122 -17.76 1.43 -2.21
CA PHE A 122 -19.03 0.80 -1.82
C PHE A 122 -19.67 1.59 -0.68
N ASN A 123 -20.71 2.34 -1.00
CA ASN A 123 -21.62 2.90 0.00
C ASN A 123 -22.55 1.77 0.48
N GLY A 124 -22.10 0.96 1.46
CA GLY A 124 -22.85 -0.23 1.85
C GLY A 124 -22.28 -1.02 3.03
N ASN A 125 -22.75 -0.65 4.22
CA ASN A 125 -23.11 -1.48 5.37
C ASN A 125 -22.05 -2.24 6.22
N ILE A 126 -22.10 -1.90 7.52
CA ILE A 126 -21.37 -2.43 8.68
C ILE A 126 -21.86 -3.85 9.08
N GLN A 127 -22.18 -4.71 8.11
CA GLN A 127 -22.69 -6.07 8.39
C GLN A 127 -21.65 -7.19 8.20
N LEU A 128 -20.60 -6.97 7.41
CA LEU A 128 -19.60 -7.99 7.11
C LEU A 128 -18.76 -8.40 8.33
N THR A 129 -18.35 -7.44 9.17
CA THR A 129 -17.53 -7.73 10.37
C THR A 129 -18.29 -8.54 11.41
N LYS A 130 -19.58 -8.27 11.60
CA LYS A 130 -20.47 -9.07 12.46
C LYS A 130 -20.65 -10.48 11.88
N MET A 131 -20.86 -10.59 10.57
CA MET A 131 -21.08 -11.88 9.89
C MET A 131 -19.85 -12.79 9.94
N ILE A 132 -18.65 -12.26 9.68
CA ILE A 132 -17.39 -13.01 9.73
C ILE A 132 -17.09 -13.48 11.16
N LYS A 133 -17.25 -12.61 12.17
CA LYS A 133 -17.09 -13.00 13.58
C LYS A 133 -18.07 -14.10 14.00
N GLU A 134 -19.29 -14.09 13.49
CA GLU A 134 -20.28 -15.15 13.75
C GLU A 134 -19.97 -16.47 13.00
N MET A 135 -19.45 -16.40 11.77
CA MET A 135 -19.03 -17.58 11.01
C MET A 135 -17.83 -18.29 11.65
N LEU A 136 -16.89 -17.56 12.25
CA LEU A 136 -15.73 -18.13 12.92
C LEU A 136 -16.04 -18.70 14.32
N LYS A 137 -17.15 -18.28 14.95
CA LYS A 137 -17.64 -18.87 16.21
C LYS A 137 -18.28 -20.24 16.02
N LYS A 138 -18.74 -20.57 14.81
CA LYS A 138 -19.37 -21.86 14.52
C LYS A 138 -18.30 -22.80 13.96
N PRO A 139 -18.02 -23.96 14.58
CA PRO A 139 -17.14 -24.94 13.98
C PRO A 139 -17.77 -25.34 12.63
N MET A 140 -17.05 -25.12 11.53
CA MET A 140 -17.46 -25.61 10.23
C MET A 140 -17.62 -27.13 10.33
N ARG A 141 -18.86 -27.62 10.35
CA ARG A 141 -19.14 -29.04 10.09
C ARG A 141 -19.07 -29.24 8.59
N TRP A 142 -18.10 -30.04 8.15
CA TRP A 142 -17.93 -30.46 6.76
C TRP A 142 -18.69 -31.77 6.59
#